data_AF-A0A8H4SLZ7-F1
#
_entry.id   AF-A0A8H4SLZ7-F1
#
_cell.length_a   1.000
_cell.length_b   1.000
_cell.length_c   1.000
_cell.angle_alpha   90.00
_cell.angle_beta   90.00
_cell.angle_gamma   90.00
#
_symmetry.space_group_name_H-M   'P 1'
#
loop_
_entity.id
_entity.type
_entity.pdbx_description
1 polymer ?
#
loop_
_entity_poly.entity_id
_entity_poly.type
_entity_poly.pdbx_seq_one_letter_code
_entity_poly.pdbx_strand_id
1 'polypeptide(L)'
;MQEATMLEATMLEATMLEATIQEPYDAGSSQCGTHATAWRACRSNKNRKLRCSVSDEDLDPSGPFLAIHEPSSLTNCRLDDRNLLPLNSNMHSVAQVPIRLGQATLRLWLKSLNLPRQPQASWHRDRLREELQELRLAKTHFSRLSEASDVIFSITRAQYDGFASRRIPSLSGYQIAPIYVYMLAKFTSRWFFFKVAALICKEKHWNSIHEVVNPSKDQKVASVACRHIMDPEIFQRVSRGLRRVWPLLP
;
A
#
# COMPACT_ATOMS: atom_id res chain seq x y z
N MET A 1 9.13 10.81 -26.77
CA MET A 1 7.68 11.00 -27.06
C MET A 1 6.82 9.87 -26.45
N GLN A 2 7.23 8.60 -26.53
CA GLN A 2 6.44 7.46 -26.01
C GLN A 2 6.26 7.42 -24.47
N GLU A 3 7.22 7.91 -23.67
CA GLU A 3 7.10 7.94 -22.21
C GLU A 3 6.04 8.94 -21.71
N ALA A 4 5.89 10.08 -22.38
CA ALA A 4 4.91 11.10 -22.00
C ALA A 4 3.48 10.58 -22.12
N THR A 5 3.19 9.87 -23.22
CA THR A 5 1.91 9.18 -23.47
C THR A 5 1.60 8.08 -22.46
N MET A 6 2.63 7.39 -21.92
CA MET A 6 2.42 6.33 -20.92
C MET A 6 2.04 6.90 -19.55
N LEU A 7 2.71 7.98 -19.12
CA LEU A 7 2.40 8.63 -17.85
C LEU A 7 1.04 9.31 -17.92
N GLU A 8 0.68 9.90 -19.06
CA GLU A 8 -0.67 10.42 -19.31
C GLU A 8 -1.72 9.31 -19.26
N ALA A 9 -1.48 8.15 -19.89
CA ALA A 9 -2.38 7.00 -19.81
C ALA A 9 -2.52 6.49 -18.36
N THR A 10 -1.41 6.40 -17.61
CA THR A 10 -1.41 6.01 -16.19
C THR A 10 -2.21 7.01 -15.35
N MET A 11 -2.05 8.31 -15.61
CA MET A 11 -2.81 9.37 -14.93
C MET A 11 -4.30 9.30 -15.28
N LEU A 12 -4.65 9.04 -16.53
CA LEU A 12 -6.03 8.92 -16.99
C LEU A 12 -6.70 7.71 -16.35
N GLU A 13 -6.03 6.56 -16.34
CA GLU A 13 -6.50 5.34 -15.70
C GLU A 13 -6.63 5.51 -14.18
N ALA A 14 -5.66 6.13 -13.52
CA ALA A 14 -5.70 6.36 -12.08
C ALA A 14 -6.80 7.37 -11.69
N THR A 15 -7.03 8.40 -12.50
CA THR A 15 -8.13 9.35 -12.31
C THR A 15 -9.49 8.67 -12.49
N MET A 16 -9.62 7.77 -13.46
CA MET A 16 -10.82 6.92 -13.60
C MET A 16 -10.98 5.94 -12.43
N LEU A 17 -9.88 5.41 -11.90
CA LEU A 17 -9.89 4.48 -10.77
C LEU A 17 -10.33 5.15 -9.47
N GLU A 18 -9.94 6.41 -9.25
CA GLU A 18 -10.37 7.21 -8.10
C GLU A 18 -11.91 7.26 -7.99
N ALA A 19 -12.59 7.42 -9.13
CA ALA A 19 -14.05 7.40 -9.21
C ALA A 19 -14.68 6.01 -8.96
N THR A 20 -13.87 4.94 -9.01
CA THR A 20 -14.34 3.54 -9.03
C THR A 20 -13.98 2.76 -7.76
N ILE A 21 -13.14 3.27 -6.86
CA ILE A 21 -12.93 2.63 -5.54
C ILE A 21 -14.26 2.71 -4.81
N GLN A 22 -15.10 1.69 -4.92
CA GLN A 22 -16.36 1.56 -4.19
C GLN A 22 -16.08 0.88 -2.86
N GLU A 23 -16.92 1.21 -1.87
CA GLU A 23 -16.95 0.43 -0.62
C GLU A 23 -17.16 -1.05 -1.01
N PRO A 24 -16.52 -1.99 -0.30
CA PRO A 24 -16.84 -3.40 -0.49
C PRO A 24 -18.36 -3.55 -0.38
N TYR A 25 -18.95 -4.24 -1.34
CA TYR A 25 -20.38 -4.54 -1.29
C TYR A 25 -20.58 -5.45 -0.08
N ASP A 26 -20.95 -4.87 1.05
CA ASP A 26 -21.06 -5.56 2.32
C ASP A 26 -22.22 -6.57 2.24
N ALA A 27 -21.88 -7.83 1.98
CA ALA A 27 -22.68 -8.95 2.41
C ALA A 27 -22.51 -9.07 3.94
N GLY A 28 -23.17 -8.18 4.68
CA GLY A 28 -23.40 -8.23 6.13
C GLY A 28 -22.17 -8.43 7.02
N SER A 29 -21.61 -7.35 7.57
CA SER A 29 -20.95 -7.48 8.87
C SER A 29 -20.98 -6.19 9.70
N SER A 30 -21.21 -6.41 10.99
CA SER A 30 -21.41 -5.45 12.07
C SER A 30 -20.17 -4.61 12.38
N GLN A 31 -20.41 -3.37 12.81
CA GLN A 31 -19.44 -2.40 13.30
C GLN A 31 -18.46 -2.98 14.34
N CYS A 32 -17.18 -2.64 14.20
CA CYS A 32 -16.27 -2.54 15.34
C CYS A 32 -15.37 -1.30 15.18
N GLY A 33 -15.46 -0.40 16.15
CA GLY A 33 -14.79 0.89 16.14
C GLY A 33 -13.37 0.86 16.72
N THR A 34 -12.74 2.05 16.65
CA THR A 34 -11.56 2.49 17.41
C THR A 34 -10.17 2.05 16.95
N HIS A 35 -9.68 2.68 15.88
CA HIS A 35 -8.23 2.92 15.68
C HIS A 35 -7.88 4.38 15.27
N ALA A 36 -8.88 5.23 15.03
CA ALA A 36 -8.68 6.61 14.55
C ALA A 36 -8.18 7.59 15.63
N THR A 37 -8.09 7.18 16.90
CA THR A 37 -7.77 8.07 18.03
C THR A 37 -6.26 8.34 18.19
N ALA A 38 -5.39 7.46 17.69
CA ALA A 38 -3.94 7.59 17.85
C ALA A 38 -3.34 8.79 17.08
N TRP A 39 -3.96 9.20 15.96
CA TRP A 39 -3.47 10.31 15.14
C TRP A 39 -3.60 11.69 15.80
N ARG A 40 -4.57 11.89 16.70
CA ARG A 40 -4.76 13.18 17.40
C ARG A 40 -3.85 13.34 18.62
N ALA A 41 -3.53 12.26 19.32
CA ALA A 41 -2.76 12.31 20.57
C ALA A 41 -1.31 12.81 20.37
N CYS A 42 -0.63 12.43 19.27
CA CYS A 42 0.75 12.89 19.03
C CYS A 42 0.87 14.36 18.61
N ARG A 43 -0.19 14.98 18.08
CA ARG A 43 -0.12 16.38 17.62
C ARG A 43 -0.17 17.39 18.76
N SER A 44 -0.72 17.01 19.92
CA SER A 44 -1.04 17.95 21.00
C SER A 44 0.03 18.07 22.09
N ASN A 45 1.12 17.30 22.06
CA ASN A 45 1.98 17.17 23.23
C ASN A 45 3.45 17.47 22.96
N LYS A 46 3.75 18.75 22.66
CA LYS A 46 5.13 19.26 22.55
C LYS A 46 5.81 19.55 23.90
N ASN A 47 5.13 19.43 25.05
CA ASN A 47 5.68 19.92 26.33
C ASN A 47 5.35 19.12 27.61
N ARG A 48 4.88 17.87 27.55
CA ARG A 48 4.77 17.04 28.78
C ARG A 48 5.38 15.66 28.60
N LYS A 49 6.48 15.48 29.34
CA LYS A 49 7.10 14.20 29.72
C LYS A 49 6.08 13.39 30.51
N LEU A 50 5.25 12.59 29.83
CA LEU A 50 4.33 11.66 30.48
C LEU A 50 4.66 10.23 30.05
N ARG A 51 5.11 9.47 31.05
CA ARG A 51 5.17 8.02 31.10
C ARG A 51 3.73 7.51 30.87
N CYS A 52 3.50 6.76 29.79
CA CYS A 52 2.19 6.16 29.53
C CYS A 52 1.99 4.99 30.49
N SER A 53 1.17 5.17 31.51
CA SER A 53 0.55 4.09 32.28
C SER A 53 -0.80 3.80 31.63
N VAL A 54 -0.96 2.61 31.06
CA VAL A 54 -2.27 2.10 30.61
C VAL A 54 -2.94 1.50 31.85
N SER A 55 -4.18 1.91 32.12
CA SER A 55 -5.03 1.27 33.12
C SER A 55 -5.96 0.31 32.39
N ASP A 56 -5.94 -0.96 32.79
CA ASP A 56 -6.91 -1.97 32.42
C ASP A 56 -8.24 -1.66 33.12
N GLU A 57 -9.33 -1.54 32.36
CA GLU A 57 -10.67 -1.73 32.89
C GLU A 57 -11.50 -2.62 31.96
N ASP A 58 -12.12 -3.59 32.63
CA ASP A 58 -12.95 -4.68 32.18
C ASP A 58 -14.27 -4.23 31.54
N LEU A 59 -14.79 -4.98 30.57
CA LEU A 59 -16.22 -5.04 30.28
C LEU A 59 -16.60 -6.40 29.67
N ASP A 60 -17.47 -7.09 30.40
CA ASP A 60 -18.02 -8.44 30.23
C ASP A 60 -19.11 -8.49 29.11
N PRO A 61 -19.30 -9.62 28.39
CA PRO A 61 -20.19 -9.73 27.25
C PRO A 61 -21.52 -10.44 27.61
N SER A 62 -22.66 -9.90 27.19
CA SER A 62 -23.96 -10.61 27.29
C SER A 62 -25.02 -10.03 26.34
N GLY A 63 -25.56 -10.87 25.44
CA GLY A 63 -26.87 -10.68 24.81
C GLY A 63 -26.93 -10.86 23.27
N PRO A 64 -28.07 -11.29 22.70
CA PRO A 64 -28.13 -12.61 22.05
C PRO A 64 -28.48 -12.63 20.55
N PHE A 65 -28.26 -13.83 20.01
CA PHE A 65 -28.70 -14.44 18.75
C PHE A 65 -30.06 -14.00 18.19
N LEU A 66 -30.11 -13.71 16.88
CA LEU A 66 -31.28 -13.93 16.03
C LEU A 66 -30.85 -14.43 14.64
N ALA A 67 -31.41 -15.57 14.26
CA ALA A 67 -31.21 -16.26 12.98
C ALA A 67 -32.24 -15.79 11.95
N ILE A 68 -31.82 -15.56 10.69
CA ILE A 68 -32.75 -15.42 9.55
C ILE A 68 -32.14 -16.06 8.28
N HIS A 69 -32.79 -17.16 7.88
CA HIS A 69 -33.12 -17.69 6.54
C HIS A 69 -32.21 -17.46 5.30
N GLU A 70 -31.80 -18.58 4.70
CA GLU A 70 -31.49 -18.76 3.27
C GLU A 70 -32.72 -18.51 2.37
N PRO A 71 -32.47 -18.17 1.09
CA PRO A 71 -32.88 -19.13 0.06
C PRO A 71 -31.84 -19.37 -1.04
N SER A 72 -31.80 -20.63 -1.46
CA SER A 72 -31.13 -21.16 -2.64
C SER A 72 -31.83 -20.73 -3.94
N SER A 73 -31.07 -20.41 -4.99
CA SER A 73 -31.46 -20.74 -6.36
C SER A 73 -30.28 -20.65 -7.33
N LEU A 74 -29.95 -21.81 -7.89
CA LEU A 74 -29.13 -22.04 -9.07
C LEU A 74 -29.80 -21.46 -10.33
N THR A 75 -29.02 -20.90 -11.25
CA THR A 75 -29.27 -21.12 -12.69
C THR A 75 -27.99 -20.93 -13.52
N ASN A 76 -27.79 -21.91 -14.40
CA ASN A 76 -26.73 -22.04 -15.40
C ASN A 76 -26.83 -20.97 -16.49
N CYS A 77 -25.69 -20.49 -16.99
CA CYS A 77 -25.51 -20.16 -18.41
C CYS A 77 -24.13 -20.63 -18.89
N ARG A 78 -24.19 -21.68 -19.71
CA ARG A 78 -23.15 -22.27 -20.53
C ARG A 78 -23.22 -21.57 -21.90
N LEU A 79 -22.10 -21.14 -22.45
CA LEU A 79 -21.99 -20.78 -23.87
C LEU A 79 -20.61 -21.20 -24.37
N ASP A 80 -20.65 -21.99 -25.43
CA ASP A 80 -19.58 -22.80 -26.00
C ASP A 80 -18.59 -22.02 -26.89
N ASP A 81 -17.43 -22.67 -27.02
CA ASP A 81 -16.38 -22.64 -28.04
C ASP A 81 -16.66 -22.00 -29.41
N ARG A 82 -15.66 -21.28 -29.95
CA ARG A 82 -14.75 -21.81 -31.01
C ARG A 82 -13.82 -20.75 -31.59
N ASN A 83 -12.54 -21.13 -31.64
CA ASN A 83 -11.54 -20.96 -32.70
C ASN A 83 -11.27 -19.56 -33.29
N LEU A 84 -10.00 -19.12 -33.22
CA LEU A 84 -9.18 -18.80 -34.40
C LEU A 84 -7.68 -18.80 -34.01
N LEU A 85 -6.92 -19.56 -34.79
CA LEU A 85 -5.48 -19.85 -34.69
C LEU A 85 -4.62 -18.76 -35.37
N PRO A 86 -3.27 -18.83 -35.27
CA PRO A 86 -2.41 -17.69 -35.07
C PRO A 86 -1.72 -17.21 -36.35
N LEU A 87 -1.24 -15.97 -36.33
CA LEU A 87 -0.28 -15.48 -37.31
C LEU A 87 1.06 -15.15 -36.64
N ASN A 88 2.05 -15.86 -37.14
CA ASN A 88 3.45 -15.89 -36.80
C ASN A 88 4.18 -14.72 -37.49
N SER A 89 5.06 -14.02 -36.79
CA SER A 89 6.10 -13.18 -37.40
C SER A 89 7.28 -13.08 -36.44
N ASN A 90 8.38 -13.67 -36.89
CA ASN A 90 9.64 -13.85 -36.18
C ASN A 90 10.58 -12.66 -36.38
N MET A 91 11.49 -12.50 -35.41
CA MET A 91 12.81 -11.86 -35.44
C MET A 91 12.94 -10.34 -35.21
N HIS A 92 13.13 -9.97 -33.95
CA HIS A 92 14.44 -9.56 -33.42
C HIS A 92 14.58 -10.08 -31.98
N SER A 93 15.08 -11.30 -31.83
CA SER A 93 15.23 -11.99 -30.54
C SER A 93 16.53 -11.58 -29.84
N VAL A 94 16.52 -10.41 -29.21
CA VAL A 94 17.29 -10.27 -27.96
C VAL A 94 16.53 -11.11 -26.95
N ALA A 95 17.18 -12.10 -26.33
CA ALA A 95 16.58 -12.90 -25.26
C ALA A 95 16.27 -12.00 -24.05
N GLN A 96 15.16 -11.27 -24.14
CA GLN A 96 14.60 -10.45 -23.09
C GLN A 96 13.69 -11.36 -22.29
N VAL A 97 14.15 -11.79 -21.13
CA VAL A 97 13.32 -12.52 -20.17
C VAL A 97 12.15 -11.60 -19.79
N PRO A 98 10.89 -11.89 -20.20
CA PRO A 98 9.78 -11.08 -19.77
C PRO A 98 9.64 -11.27 -18.26
N ILE A 99 9.89 -10.21 -17.48
CA ILE A 99 9.58 -10.21 -16.05
C ILE A 99 8.05 -10.20 -15.93
N ARG A 100 7.43 -11.39 -16.03
CA ARG A 100 6.03 -11.58 -15.67
C ARG A 100 5.94 -11.57 -14.15
N LEU A 101 5.93 -10.38 -13.55
CA LEU A 101 5.37 -10.26 -12.21
C LEU A 101 3.89 -10.62 -12.33
N GLY A 102 3.50 -11.77 -11.78
CA GLY A 102 2.10 -12.17 -11.73
C GLY A 102 1.38 -11.40 -10.63
N GLN A 103 0.06 -11.29 -10.73
CA GLN A 103 -0.78 -10.82 -9.61
C GLN A 103 -0.52 -11.65 -8.34
N ALA A 104 -0.25 -12.95 -8.48
CA ALA A 104 0.15 -13.82 -7.38
C ALA A 104 1.45 -13.36 -6.70
N THR A 105 2.47 -13.00 -7.48
CA THR A 105 3.76 -12.49 -6.97
C THR A 105 3.57 -11.19 -6.20
N LEU A 106 2.77 -10.25 -6.71
CA LEU A 106 2.46 -9.00 -6.02
C LEU A 106 1.70 -9.24 -4.70
N ARG A 107 0.75 -10.18 -4.68
CA ARG A 107 0.06 -10.55 -3.44
C ARG A 107 0.99 -11.17 -2.40
N LEU A 108 1.92 -12.03 -2.82
CA LEU A 108 2.92 -12.62 -1.93
C LEU A 108 3.85 -11.53 -1.36
N TRP A 109 4.27 -10.58 -2.19
CA TRP A 109 5.07 -9.44 -1.75
C TRP A 109 4.30 -8.54 -0.77
N LEU A 110 3.05 -8.17 -1.05
CA LEU A 110 2.24 -7.39 -0.11
C LEU A 110 2.01 -8.14 1.21
N LYS A 111 1.86 -9.46 1.16
CA LYS A 111 1.78 -10.31 2.35
C LYS A 111 3.09 -10.30 3.14
N SER A 112 4.26 -10.29 2.48
CA SER A 112 5.55 -10.26 3.18
C SER A 112 5.82 -8.92 3.86
N LEU A 113 5.34 -7.80 3.29
CA LEU A 113 5.37 -6.50 3.97
C LEU A 113 4.52 -6.50 5.25
N ASN A 114 3.45 -7.32 5.29
CA ASN A 114 2.53 -7.49 6.41
C ASN A 114 1.99 -6.14 6.96
N LEU A 115 1.64 -5.24 6.05
CA LEU A 115 1.09 -3.94 6.40
C LEU A 115 -0.33 -4.09 7.00
N PRO A 116 -0.68 -3.32 8.03
CA PRO A 116 -2.04 -3.32 8.59
C PRO A 116 -3.09 -2.98 7.52
N ARG A 117 -4.11 -3.83 7.38
CA ARG A 117 -5.23 -3.60 6.46
C ARG A 117 -5.99 -2.34 6.85
N GLN A 118 -6.42 -1.57 5.86
CA GLN A 118 -7.22 -0.37 6.10
C GLN A 118 -8.69 -0.69 5.88
N PRO A 119 -9.57 -0.48 6.87
CA PRO A 119 -10.96 -0.91 6.79
C PRO A 119 -11.84 0.03 5.96
N GLN A 120 -11.42 1.27 5.74
CA GLN A 120 -12.27 2.31 5.14
C GLN A 120 -11.84 2.63 3.71
N ALA A 121 -12.79 2.69 2.78
CA ALA A 121 -12.51 3.07 1.39
C ALA A 121 -12.01 4.52 1.28
N SER A 122 -12.47 5.40 2.17
CA SER A 122 -12.04 6.80 2.25
C SER A 122 -10.52 6.93 2.41
N TRP A 123 -9.91 6.08 3.24
CA TRP A 123 -8.45 6.08 3.45
C TRP A 123 -7.70 5.84 2.13
N HIS A 124 -8.13 4.84 1.35
CA HIS A 124 -7.50 4.52 0.07
C HIS A 124 -7.73 5.62 -0.97
N ARG A 125 -8.94 6.20 -1.02
CA ARG A 125 -9.27 7.31 -1.92
C ARG A 125 -8.43 8.54 -1.60
N ASP A 126 -8.33 8.92 -0.33
CA ASP A 126 -7.56 10.08 0.11
C ASP A 126 -6.08 9.89 -0.15
N ARG A 127 -5.55 8.68 0.11
CA ARG A 127 -4.16 8.37 -0.24
C ARG A 127 -3.92 8.47 -1.73
N LEU A 128 -4.78 7.86 -2.55
CA LEU A 128 -4.65 7.89 -4.01
C LEU A 128 -4.71 9.32 -4.57
N ARG A 129 -5.58 10.18 -4.04
CA ARG A 129 -5.65 11.60 -4.40
C ARG A 129 -4.35 12.33 -4.14
N GLU A 130 -3.76 12.10 -2.96
CA GLU A 130 -2.47 12.69 -2.58
C GLU A 130 -1.38 12.26 -3.58
N GLU A 131 -1.24 10.96 -3.85
CA GLU A 131 -0.20 10.47 -4.80
C GLU A 131 -0.43 11.00 -6.23
N LEU A 132 -1.70 11.12 -6.67
CA LEU A 132 -2.03 11.67 -7.99
C LEU A 132 -1.70 13.16 -8.08
N GLN A 133 -1.91 13.90 -7.00
CA GLN A 133 -1.52 15.30 -6.92
C GLN A 133 0.02 15.44 -6.96
N GLU A 134 0.75 14.62 -6.21
CA GLU A 134 2.22 14.61 -6.22
C GLU A 134 2.74 14.26 -7.64
N LEU A 135 2.14 13.26 -8.30
CA LEU A 135 2.46 12.89 -9.69
C LEU A 135 2.23 14.02 -10.69
N ARG A 136 1.15 14.80 -10.55
CA ARG A 136 0.88 15.98 -11.41
C ARG A 136 1.91 17.09 -11.21
N LEU A 137 2.44 17.23 -10.00
CA LEU A 137 3.43 18.25 -9.65
C LEU A 137 4.87 17.82 -9.98
N ALA A 138 5.10 16.53 -10.24
CA ALA A 138 6.41 15.98 -10.56
C ALA A 138 6.94 16.51 -11.90
N LYS A 139 8.08 17.21 -11.86
CA LYS A 139 8.67 17.87 -13.03
C LYS A 139 9.72 17.03 -13.77
N THR A 140 10.42 16.16 -13.05
CA THR A 140 11.55 15.39 -13.60
C THR A 140 11.13 13.96 -13.92
N HIS A 141 11.80 13.29 -14.87
CA HIS A 141 11.51 11.90 -15.20
C HIS A 141 11.60 10.96 -13.99
N PHE A 142 12.64 11.12 -13.17
CA PHE A 142 12.80 10.32 -11.95
C PHE A 142 11.72 10.60 -10.90
N SER A 143 11.34 11.87 -10.70
CA SER A 143 10.23 12.21 -9.81
C SER A 143 8.93 11.61 -10.34
N ARG A 144 8.64 11.73 -11.64
CA ARG A 144 7.43 11.14 -12.23
C ARG A 144 7.39 9.61 -12.10
N LEU A 145 8.52 8.92 -12.30
CA LEU A 145 8.63 7.48 -12.08
C LEU A 145 8.35 7.11 -10.61
N SER A 146 8.94 7.88 -9.70
CA SER A 146 8.76 7.71 -8.27
C SER A 146 7.30 7.91 -7.83
N GLU A 147 6.66 9.00 -8.26
CA GLU A 147 5.25 9.25 -7.93
C GLU A 147 4.32 8.24 -8.62
N ALA A 148 4.60 7.86 -9.86
CA ALA A 148 3.84 6.81 -10.55
C ALA A 148 3.91 5.47 -9.79
N SER A 149 5.07 5.15 -9.21
CA SER A 149 5.20 3.95 -8.38
C SER A 149 4.37 4.01 -7.09
N ASP A 150 4.21 5.20 -6.49
CA ASP A 150 3.38 5.41 -5.30
C ASP A 150 1.88 5.33 -5.62
N VAL A 151 1.46 5.82 -6.80
CA VAL A 151 0.10 5.63 -7.34
C VAL A 151 -0.20 4.15 -7.55
N ILE A 152 0.66 3.42 -8.27
CA ILE A 152 0.47 1.98 -8.51
C ILE A 152 0.47 1.19 -7.20
N PHE A 153 1.33 1.54 -6.24
CA PHE A 153 1.31 0.93 -4.92
C PHE A 153 -0.02 1.14 -4.22
N SER A 154 -0.55 2.37 -4.21
CA SER A 154 -1.84 2.70 -3.57
C SER A 154 -3.00 1.91 -4.16
N ILE A 155 -3.04 1.77 -5.48
CA ILE A 155 -4.04 0.96 -6.19
C ILE A 155 -3.89 -0.53 -5.83
N THR A 156 -2.67 -1.06 -5.94
CA THR A 156 -2.38 -2.48 -5.63
C THR A 156 -2.70 -2.80 -4.18
N ARG A 157 -2.45 -1.85 -3.27
CA ARG A 157 -2.76 -1.99 -1.85
C ARG A 157 -4.26 -2.02 -1.59
N ALA A 158 -5.04 -1.13 -2.21
CA ALA A 158 -6.50 -1.15 -2.10
C ALA A 158 -7.08 -2.49 -2.56
N GLN A 159 -6.58 -3.04 -3.68
CA GLN A 159 -7.00 -4.36 -4.16
C GLN A 159 -6.65 -5.49 -3.19
N TYR A 160 -5.47 -5.42 -2.57
CA TYR A 160 -5.05 -6.40 -1.57
C TYR A 160 -5.91 -6.34 -0.30
N ASP A 161 -6.35 -5.15 0.09
CA ASP A 161 -7.23 -4.94 1.24
C ASP A 161 -8.70 -5.32 0.94
N GLY A 162 -9.02 -5.65 -0.31
CA GLY A 162 -10.33 -6.18 -0.72
C GLY A 162 -11.25 -5.19 -1.41
N PHE A 163 -10.79 -3.95 -1.65
CA PHE A 163 -11.59 -2.94 -2.33
C PHE A 163 -11.66 -3.24 -3.82
N ALA A 164 -12.88 -3.23 -4.36
CA ALA A 164 -13.12 -3.37 -5.77
C ALA A 164 -12.46 -2.20 -6.50
N SER A 165 -11.46 -2.49 -7.31
CA SER A 165 -10.93 -1.52 -8.25
C SER A 165 -10.74 -2.19 -9.60
N ARG A 166 -10.86 -1.37 -10.66
CA ARG A 166 -10.65 -1.82 -12.04
C ARG A 166 -9.30 -2.54 -12.12
N ARG A 167 -9.22 -3.65 -12.88
CA ARG A 167 -7.99 -4.43 -13.03
C ARG A 167 -6.84 -3.47 -13.37
N ILE A 168 -5.77 -3.53 -12.58
CA ILE A 168 -4.56 -2.76 -12.86
C ILE A 168 -4.10 -3.16 -14.27
N PRO A 169 -3.67 -2.21 -15.12
CA PRO A 169 -3.13 -2.53 -16.44
C PRO A 169 -2.17 -3.71 -16.32
N SER A 170 -2.44 -4.74 -17.12
CA SER A 170 -1.70 -5.99 -17.03
C SER A 170 -0.22 -5.72 -17.26
N LEU A 171 0.62 -6.39 -16.48
CA LEU A 171 2.08 -6.38 -16.53
C LEU A 171 2.68 -6.87 -17.87
N SER A 172 1.86 -7.03 -18.90
CA SER A 172 2.20 -7.57 -20.21
C SER A 172 2.94 -6.58 -21.12
N GLY A 173 3.20 -5.35 -20.68
CA GLY A 173 3.94 -4.35 -21.45
C GLY A 173 5.32 -4.05 -20.85
N TYR A 174 6.36 -4.10 -21.69
CA TYR A 174 7.74 -3.67 -21.34
C TYR A 174 7.80 -2.24 -20.77
N GLN A 175 6.81 -1.41 -21.07
CA GLN A 175 6.75 -0.01 -20.69
C GLN A 175 6.39 0.20 -19.20
N ILE A 176 5.58 -0.68 -18.59
CA ILE A 176 5.15 -0.52 -17.19
C ILE A 176 6.11 -1.22 -16.22
N ALA A 177 6.90 -2.18 -16.71
CA ALA A 177 7.86 -2.94 -15.90
C ALA A 177 8.80 -2.07 -15.04
N PRO A 178 9.37 -0.95 -15.53
CA PRO A 178 10.19 -0.07 -14.70
C PRO A 178 9.46 0.51 -13.49
N ILE A 179 8.17 0.86 -13.63
CA ILE A 179 7.36 1.39 -12.53
C ILE A 179 7.19 0.33 -11.43
N TYR A 180 6.90 -0.91 -11.81
CA TYR A 180 6.76 -2.00 -10.85
C TYR A 180 8.07 -2.38 -10.18
N VAL A 181 9.16 -2.46 -10.94
CA VAL A 181 10.49 -2.74 -10.37
C VAL A 181 10.86 -1.64 -9.38
N TYR A 182 10.65 -0.37 -9.76
CA TYR A 182 10.90 0.77 -8.88
C TYR A 182 10.01 0.72 -7.64
N MET A 183 8.72 0.44 -7.78
CA MET A 183 7.78 0.27 -6.66
C MET A 183 8.27 -0.82 -5.68
N LEU A 184 8.58 -2.01 -6.16
CA LEU A 184 9.05 -3.12 -5.32
C LEU A 184 10.32 -2.74 -4.56
N ALA A 185 11.30 -2.16 -5.24
CA ALA A 185 12.55 -1.72 -4.63
C ALA A 185 12.31 -0.62 -3.59
N LYS A 186 11.53 0.41 -3.94
CA LYS A 186 11.20 1.56 -3.09
C LYS A 186 10.52 1.14 -1.80
N PHE A 187 9.42 0.41 -1.89
CA PHE A 187 8.63 0.02 -0.73
C PHE A 187 9.32 -1.05 0.12
N THR A 188 10.06 -1.98 -0.49
CA THR A 188 10.87 -2.96 0.27
C THR A 188 12.02 -2.28 1.01
N SER A 189 12.69 -1.30 0.38
CA SER A 189 13.72 -0.49 1.01
C SER A 189 13.17 0.29 2.22
N ARG A 190 12.01 0.95 2.07
CA ARG A 190 11.34 1.67 3.16
C ARG A 190 10.96 0.72 4.31
N TRP A 191 10.41 -0.45 3.99
CA TRP A 191 10.07 -1.47 4.99
C TRP A 191 11.30 -1.95 5.78
N PHE A 192 12.36 -2.32 5.06
CA PHE A 192 13.58 -2.82 5.67
C PHE A 192 14.30 -1.72 6.48
N PHE A 193 14.20 -0.45 6.08
CA PHE A 193 14.75 0.68 6.82
C PHE A 193 14.23 0.72 8.26
N PHE A 194 12.91 0.59 8.46
CA PHE A 194 12.34 0.66 9.80
C PHE A 194 12.66 -0.56 10.65
N LYS A 195 12.75 -1.76 10.04
CA LYS A 195 13.24 -2.97 10.72
C LYS A 195 14.65 -2.77 11.25
N VAL A 196 15.56 -2.28 10.40
CA VAL A 196 16.96 -2.03 10.76
C VAL A 196 17.08 -0.92 11.80
N ALA A 197 16.34 0.18 11.64
CA ALA A 197 16.34 1.26 12.63
C ALA A 197 15.90 0.77 14.02
N ALA A 198 14.87 -0.06 14.09
CA ALA A 198 14.39 -0.64 15.35
C ALA A 198 15.36 -1.65 15.96
N LEU A 199 15.99 -2.48 15.13
CA LEU A 199 17.07 -3.38 15.55
C LEU A 199 18.23 -2.61 16.19
N ILE A 200 18.66 -1.50 15.58
CA ILE A 200 19.73 -0.64 16.13
C ILE A 200 19.29 0.00 17.45
N CYS A 201 18.00 0.35 17.57
CA CYS A 201 17.43 0.84 18.83
C CYS A 201 17.25 -0.26 19.90
N LYS A 202 17.60 -1.52 19.60
CA LYS A 202 17.45 -2.69 20.48
C LYS A 202 16.01 -2.95 20.91
N GLU A 203 15.06 -2.63 20.03
CA GLU A 203 13.64 -2.87 20.29
C GLU A 203 13.35 -4.38 20.28
N LYS A 204 12.68 -4.89 21.33
CA LYS A 204 12.39 -6.33 21.45
C LYS A 204 11.43 -6.80 20.36
N HIS A 205 10.52 -5.93 19.98
CA HIS A 205 9.47 -6.22 19.00
C HIS A 205 9.76 -5.61 17.62
N TRP A 206 11.02 -5.48 17.20
CA TRP A 206 11.37 -4.98 15.85
C TRP A 206 10.64 -5.72 14.71
N ASN A 207 10.32 -7.00 14.93
CA ASN A 207 9.57 -7.84 13.99
C ASN A 207 8.10 -7.44 13.79
N SER A 208 7.48 -6.65 14.68
CA SER A 208 6.10 -6.16 14.48
C SER A 208 6.04 -4.86 13.66
N ILE A 209 7.18 -4.24 13.35
CA ILE A 209 7.22 -2.97 12.63
C ILE A 209 7.03 -3.22 11.14
N HIS A 210 5.86 -2.87 10.62
CA HIS A 210 5.47 -3.06 9.22
C HIS A 210 5.09 -1.72 8.61
N GLU A 211 6.11 -0.86 8.43
CA GLU A 211 5.95 0.52 7.99
C GLU A 211 6.62 0.74 6.65
N VAL A 212 5.94 1.44 5.75
CA VAL A 212 6.50 1.79 4.42
C VAL A 212 6.42 3.29 4.14
N VAL A 213 6.25 4.09 5.19
CA VAL A 213 6.23 5.54 5.07
C VAL A 213 7.60 6.06 4.62
N ASN A 214 7.64 7.18 3.89
CA ASN A 214 8.91 7.74 3.43
C ASN A 214 9.80 8.12 4.63
N PRO A 215 10.95 7.45 4.85
CA PRO A 215 11.78 7.68 6.03
C PRO A 215 12.53 9.01 5.95
N SER A 216 12.61 9.67 4.79
CA SER A 216 13.29 10.99 4.64
C SER A 216 12.65 12.10 5.46
N LYS A 217 11.36 11.98 5.81
CA LYS A 217 10.59 12.96 6.57
C LYS A 217 10.65 12.63 8.07
N ASP A 218 11.35 13.44 8.87
CA ASP A 218 11.50 13.23 10.33
C ASP A 218 10.17 13.11 11.07
N GLN A 219 9.17 13.89 10.68
CA GLN A 219 7.83 13.82 11.24
C GLN A 219 7.18 12.44 11.03
N LYS A 220 7.39 11.82 9.86
CA LYS A 220 6.88 10.47 9.58
C LYS A 220 7.60 9.42 10.43
N VAL A 221 8.92 9.57 10.59
CA VAL A 221 9.72 8.70 11.48
C VAL A 221 9.28 8.82 12.94
N ALA A 222 9.03 10.04 13.44
CA ALA A 222 8.48 10.25 14.78
C ALA A 222 7.15 9.52 14.97
N SER A 223 6.27 9.65 13.97
CA SER A 223 4.94 9.04 14.01
C SER A 223 5.00 7.51 13.99
N VAL A 224 6.02 6.93 13.34
CA VAL A 224 6.32 5.50 13.43
C VAL A 224 6.77 5.15 14.85
N ALA A 225 7.73 5.87 15.42
CA ALA A 225 8.22 5.61 16.77
C ALA A 225 7.09 5.60 17.80
N CYS A 226 6.21 6.61 17.76
CA CYS A 226 5.06 6.70 18.66
C CYS A 226 4.08 5.54 18.53
N ARG A 227 3.78 5.09 17.30
CA ARG A 227 2.86 3.95 17.07
C ARG A 227 3.38 2.63 17.65
N HIS A 228 4.68 2.49 17.72
CA HIS A 228 5.36 1.29 18.23
C HIS A 228 5.93 1.48 19.64
N ILE A 229 5.51 2.54 20.36
CA ILE A 229 5.91 2.83 21.75
C ILE A 229 7.45 2.90 21.92
N MET A 230 8.13 3.40 20.89
CA MET A 230 9.57 3.66 20.92
C MET A 230 9.85 5.11 21.32
N ASP A 231 11.03 5.37 21.90
CA ASP A 231 11.50 6.74 22.15
C ASP A 231 11.68 7.49 20.81
N PRO A 232 10.88 8.54 20.54
CA PRO A 232 10.92 9.24 19.26
C PRO A 232 12.25 9.94 18.99
N GLU A 233 12.94 10.43 20.03
CA GLU A 233 14.20 11.17 19.89
C GLU A 233 15.34 10.23 19.51
N ILE A 234 15.43 9.09 20.21
CA ILE A 234 16.44 8.06 19.93
C ILE A 234 16.19 7.48 18.54
N PHE A 235 14.95 7.10 18.23
CA PHE A 235 14.60 6.51 16.95
C PHE A 235 14.86 7.45 15.77
N GLN A 236 14.55 8.74 15.93
CA GLN A 236 14.89 9.76 14.92
C GLN A 236 16.41 9.92 14.75
N ARG A 237 17.18 9.96 15.84
CA ARG A 237 18.64 10.09 15.77
C ARG A 237 19.26 8.92 15.00
N VAL A 238 18.85 7.69 15.33
CA VAL A 238 19.27 6.48 14.61
C VAL A 238 18.86 6.55 13.15
N SER A 239 17.61 6.91 12.87
CA SER A 239 17.11 7.04 11.50
C SER A 239 17.91 8.05 10.68
N ARG A 240 18.25 9.22 11.25
CA ARG A 240 19.09 10.23 10.57
C ARG A 240 20.49 9.70 10.26
N GLY A 241 21.08 8.92 11.18
CA GLY A 241 22.35 8.24 10.94
C GLY A 241 22.25 7.22 9.80
N LEU A 242 21.23 6.37 9.85
CA LEU A 242 21.00 5.32 8.86
C LEU A 242 20.77 5.88 7.45
N ARG A 243 20.04 6.98 7.32
CA ARG A 243 19.78 7.67 6.03
C ARG A 243 21.05 8.07 5.28
N ARG A 244 22.20 8.22 5.95
CA ARG A 244 23.47 8.58 5.29
C ARG A 244 24.01 7.48 4.39
N VAL A 245 23.68 6.23 4.71
CA VAL A 245 24.16 5.04 3.99
C VAL A 245 23.03 4.26 3.32
N TRP A 246 21.78 4.55 3.67
CA TRP A 246 20.63 3.86 3.12
C TRP A 246 20.30 4.35 1.71
N PRO A 247 20.06 3.46 0.74
CA PRO A 247 19.59 3.86 -0.58
C PRO A 247 18.14 4.36 -0.49
N LEU A 248 18.00 5.68 -0.27
CA LEU A 248 16.73 6.37 -0.26
C LEU A 248 16.24 6.51 -1.69
N LEU A 249 15.32 5.63 -2.06
CA LEU A 249 14.53 5.79 -3.27
C LEU A 249 13.45 6.85 -2.96
N PRO A 250 13.49 8.04 -3.58
CA PRO A 250 12.51 9.10 -3.35
C PRO A 250 11.09 8.54 -3.50
#